data_AF-A0A4Y2PUM0-F1
#
_entry.id   AF-A0A4Y2PUM0-F1
#
_cell.length_a   1.000
_cell.length_b   1.000
_cell.length_c   1.000
_cell.angle_alpha   90.00
_cell.angle_beta   90.00
_cell.angle_gamma   90.00
#
_symmetry.space_group_name_H-M   'P 1'
#
loop_
_entity.id
_entity.type
_entity.pdbx_description
1 polymer ?
#
loop_
_entity_poly.entity_id
_entity_poly.type
_entity_poly.pdbx_seq_one_letter_code
_entity_poly.pdbx_strand_id
1 'polypeptide(L)'
;MLALKVAIEWANTANEDVNIWSDSESSLQALKSFNVKRKITQEAQMTLLENARIRLGWVKAHIGIKGNEIADTTNGIPRMEFQPAFHSQKVS
;
A
#
# COMPACT_ATOMS: atom_id res chain seq x y z
N MET A 1 -1.60 -7.81 2.53
CA MET A 1 -2.62 -7.04 3.27
C MET A 1 -2.04 -6.21 4.42
N LEU A 2 -1.29 -6.78 5.37
CA LEU A 2 -0.80 -6.01 6.53
C LEU A 2 0.07 -4.80 6.12
N ALA A 3 1.04 -5.01 5.22
CA ALA A 3 1.87 -3.93 4.68
C ALA A 3 1.05 -2.84 3.96
N LEU A 4 0.00 -3.23 3.24
CA LEU A 4 -0.88 -2.30 2.53
C LEU A 4 -1.68 -1.44 3.51
N LYS A 5 -2.16 -2.01 4.63
CA LYS A 5 -2.81 -1.23 5.69
C LYS A 5 -1.89 -0.19 6.29
N VAL A 6 -0.65 -0.56 6.63
CA VAL A 6 0.33 0.38 7.20
C VAL A 6 0.64 1.51 6.22
N ALA A 7 0.76 1.22 4.93
CA ALA A 7 0.96 2.25 3.91
C ALA A 7 -0.24 3.21 3.81
N ILE A 8 -1.47 2.69 3.91
CA ILE A 8 -2.70 3.51 3.90
C ILE A 8 -2.77 4.40 5.15
N GLU A 9 -2.45 3.87 6.34
CA GLU A 9 -2.41 4.65 7.59
C GLU A 9 -1.37 5.76 7.53
N TRP A 10 -0.17 5.46 7.02
CA TRP A 10 0.87 6.47 6.80
C TRP A 10 0.42 7.55 5.81
N ALA A 11 -0.17 7.17 4.68
CA ALA A 11 -0.68 8.12 3.69
C ALA A 11 -1.80 9.00 4.26
N ASN A 12 -2.63 8.45 5.15
CA ASN A 12 -3.64 9.24 5.85
C ASN A 12 -3.01 10.30 6.77
N THR A 13 -1.91 9.97 7.46
CA THR A 13 -1.19 10.94 8.31
C THR A 13 -0.42 11.98 7.52
N ALA A 14 0.05 11.66 6.31
CA ALA A 14 0.80 12.58 5.47
C ALA A 14 -0.07 13.75 4.97
N ASN A 15 -1.40 13.56 4.89
CA ASN A 15 -2.36 14.58 4.45
C ASN A 15 -2.06 15.18 3.06
N GLU A 16 -1.31 14.48 2.22
CA GLU A 16 -0.95 14.83 0.85
C GLU A 16 -1.64 13.88 -0.14
N ASP A 17 -1.62 14.23 -1.43
CA ASP A 17 -2.06 13.33 -2.50
C ASP A 17 -1.01 12.22 -2.71
N VAL A 18 -1.32 11.03 -2.23
CA VAL A 18 -0.40 9.88 -2.20
C VAL A 18 -0.92 8.75 -3.09
N ASN A 19 -0.04 8.21 -3.93
CA ASN A 19 -0.31 7.01 -4.72
C ASN A 19 0.37 5.78 -4.08
N ILE A 20 -0.40 4.78 -3.65
CA ILE A 20 0.11 3.52 -3.11
C ILE A 20 -0.02 2.44 -4.17
N TRP A 21 1.10 1.80 -4.51
CA TRP A 21 1.14 0.71 -5.48
C TRP A 21 1.29 -0.64 -4.78
N SER A 22 0.42 -1.59 -5.11
CA SER A 22 0.51 -2.97 -4.60
C SER A 22 0.63 -3.95 -5.76
N ASP A 23 1.47 -4.95 -5.57
CA ASP A 23 1.69 -6.05 -6.48
C ASP A 23 0.70 -7.21 -6.29
N SER A 24 0.03 -7.23 -5.13
CA SER A 24 -0.99 -8.18 -4.75
C SER A 24 -2.37 -7.74 -5.26
N GLU A 25 -2.75 -8.25 -6.43
CA GLU A 25 -4.08 -8.01 -7.02
C GLU A 25 -5.20 -8.42 -6.04
N SER A 26 -5.04 -9.55 -5.35
CA SER A 26 -6.00 -10.06 -4.36
C SER A 26 -6.19 -9.12 -3.17
N SER A 27 -5.13 -8.43 -2.72
CA SER A 27 -5.24 -7.44 -1.64
C SER A 27 -6.01 -6.20 -2.10
N LEU A 28 -5.79 -5.73 -3.33
CA LEU A 28 -6.52 -4.59 -3.89
C LEU A 28 -7.99 -4.92 -4.17
N GLN A 29 -8.27 -6.12 -4.68
CA GLN A 29 -9.65 -6.59 -4.86
C GLN A 29 -10.38 -6.71 -3.51
N ALA A 30 -9.70 -7.18 -2.46
CA ALA A 30 -10.28 -7.22 -1.12
C ALA A 30 -10.65 -5.83 -0.60
N LEU A 31 -9.87 -4.78 -0.91
CA LEU A 31 -10.19 -3.40 -0.55
C LEU A 31 -11.32 -2.79 -1.39
N LYS A 32 -11.59 -3.32 -2.59
CA LYS A 32 -12.73 -2.89 -3.43
C LYS A 32 -14.02 -3.63 -3.12
N SER A 33 -13.93 -4.79 -2.47
CA SER A 33 -15.09 -5.62 -2.16
C SER A 33 -15.88 -5.05 -0.98
N PHE A 34 -17.20 -5.00 -1.09
CA PHE A 34 -18.07 -4.55 0.00
C PHE A 34 -18.33 -5.63 1.07
N ASN A 35 -17.97 -6.89 0.80
CA ASN A 35 -18.27 -8.03 1.68
C ASN A 35 -17.00 -8.59 2.34
N VAL A 36 -16.25 -7.71 3.02
CA VAL A 36 -15.01 -8.13 3.67
C VAL A 36 -15.28 -8.60 5.09
N LYS A 37 -14.91 -9.86 5.37
CA LYS A 37 -15.00 -10.48 6.71
C LYS A 37 -13.80 -10.19 7.61
N ARG A 38 -12.68 -9.73 7.05
CA ARG A 38 -11.42 -9.51 7.78
C ARG A 38 -11.35 -8.09 8.34
N LYS A 39 -11.25 -7.97 9.66
CA LYS A 39 -11.15 -6.67 10.37
C LYS A 39 -10.06 -5.76 9.82
N ILE A 40 -8.87 -6.30 9.54
CA ILE A 40 -7.73 -5.54 8.98
C ILE A 40 -8.08 -4.84 7.66
N THR A 41 -8.87 -5.51 6.81
CA THR A 41 -9.27 -4.95 5.51
C THR A 41 -10.41 -3.95 5.67
N GLN A 42 -11.32 -4.15 6.62
CA GLN A 42 -12.36 -3.17 6.96
C GLN A 42 -11.75 -1.86 7.48
N GLU A 43 -10.79 -1.94 8.39
CA GLU A 43 -10.06 -0.77 8.90
C GLU A 43 -9.36 -0.01 7.77
N ALA A 44 -8.66 -0.73 6.88
CA ALA A 44 -8.02 -0.11 5.72
C ALA A 44 -9.02 0.54 4.75
N GLN A 45 -10.19 -0.08 4.54
CA GLN A 45 -11.25 0.49 3.71
C GLN A 45 -11.82 1.77 4.31
N MET A 46 -12.08 1.80 5.62
CA MET A 46 -12.57 2.99 6.30
C MET A 46 -11.62 4.17 6.12
N THR A 47 -10.32 3.96 6.30
CA THR A 47 -9.31 5.02 6.11
C THR A 47 -9.27 5.53 4.67
N LEU A 48 -9.44 4.65 3.68
CA LEU A 48 -9.52 5.05 2.26
C LEU A 48 -10.80 5.84 1.96
N LEU A 49 -11.92 5.50 2.60
CA LEU A 49 -13.18 6.23 2.44
C LEU A 49 -13.13 7.62 3.09
N GLU A 50 -12.42 7.74 4.21
CA GLU A 50 -12.22 9.01 4.91
C GLU A 50 -11.28 9.95 4.15
N ASN A 51 -10.34 9.41 3.37
CA ASN A 51 -9.30 10.18 2.71
C ASN A 51 -9.21 9.91 1.19
N ALA A 52 -9.96 10.70 0.43
CA ALA A 52 -9.99 10.65 -1.03
C ALA A 52 -8.67 11.05 -1.73
N ARG A 53 -7.67 11.56 -0.98
CA ARG A 53 -6.33 11.90 -1.51
C ARG A 53 -5.45 10.67 -1.67
N ILE A 54 -5.83 9.55 -1.04
CA ILE A 54 -5.11 8.28 -1.16
C ILE A 54 -5.61 7.55 -2.40
N ARG A 55 -4.72 7.33 -3.35
CA ARG A 55 -5.00 6.60 -4.59
C ARG A 55 -4.31 5.25 -4.56
N LEU A 56 -5.06 4.19 -4.90
CA LEU A 56 -4.51 2.84 -4.98
C LEU A 56 -4.26 2.43 -6.43
N GLY A 57 -3.06 1.92 -6.69
CA GLY A 57 -2.65 1.38 -7.98
C GLY A 57 -2.22 -0.08 -7.87
N TRP A 58 -2.42 -0.83 -8.95
CA TRP A 58 -1.88 -2.18 -9.11
C TRP A 58 -0.63 -2.14 -9.97
N VAL A 59 0.42 -2.80 -9.52
CA VAL A 59 1.62 -3.08 -10.32
C VAL A 59 1.74 -4.58 -10.50
N LYS A 60 2.20 -5.05 -11.65
CA LYS A 60 2.41 -6.48 -11.84
C LYS A 60 3.64 -6.92 -11.03
N ALA A 61 3.47 -7.82 -10.06
CA ALA A 61 4.61 -8.47 -9.42
C ALA A 61 5.46 -9.17 -10.50
N HIS A 62 6.77 -8.94 -10.42
CA HIS A 62 7.83 -9.27 -11.37
C HIS A 62 7.53 -10.25 -12.52
N ILE A 63 7.66 -9.73 -13.74
CA ILE A 63 8.21 -10.51 -14.87
C ILE A 63 9.74 -10.49 -14.71
N GLY A 64 10.28 -11.43 -13.93
CA GLY A 64 11.68 -11.87 -14.04
C GLY A 64 12.82 -10.91 -13.60
N ILE A 65 12.76 -10.29 -12.42
CA ILE A 65 13.97 -9.69 -11.80
C ILE A 65 14.41 -10.53 -10.60
N LYS A 66 15.63 -11.10 -10.68
CA LYS A 66 16.33 -11.69 -9.53
C LYS A 66 16.56 -10.58 -8.49
N GLY A 67 15.79 -10.56 -7.41
CA GLY A 67 15.97 -9.59 -6.33
C GLY A 67 14.80 -9.39 -5.38
N ASN A 68 13.62 -9.99 -5.64
CA ASN A 68 12.41 -9.71 -4.84
C ASN A 68 12.06 -10.75 -3.78
N GLU A 69 12.99 -11.67 -3.47
CA GLU A 69 12.77 -12.70 -2.45
C GLU A 69 12.88 -12.18 -1.00
N ILE A 70 13.14 -10.88 -0.81
CA ILE A 70 13.36 -10.28 0.53
C ILE A 70 12.10 -9.58 1.08
N ALA A 71 11.04 -9.40 0.28
CA ALA A 71 9.82 -8.74 0.78
C ALA A 71 8.84 -9.70 1.49
N ASP A 72 8.95 -11.01 1.24
CA ASP A 72 7.97 -12.00 1.72
C ASP A 72 8.42 -12.74 2.99
N THR A 73 9.59 -12.40 3.52
CA THR A 73 10.15 -13.08 4.70
C THR A 73 10.58 -12.05 5.76
N THR A 74 9.77 -11.95 6.81
CA THR A 74 10.24 -11.79 8.20
C THR A 74 10.72 -10.41 8.70
N ASN A 75 9.99 -9.92 9.71
CA ASN A 75 10.48 -9.25 10.94
C ASN A 75 11.63 -8.23 10.88
N GLY A 76 11.65 -7.32 9.90
CA GLY A 76 12.47 -6.12 9.98
C GLY A 76 11.56 -4.90 10.11
N ILE A 77 11.44 -4.34 11.31
CA ILE A 77 10.96 -2.95 11.44
C ILE A 77 11.93 -2.11 10.60
N PRO A 78 11.53 -1.48 9.48
CA PRO A 78 12.43 -0.63 8.74
C PRO A 78 12.64 0.60 9.60
N ARG A 79 13.83 0.65 10.21
CA ARG A 79 14.37 1.81 10.93
C ARG A 79 14.05 3.06 10.11
N MET A 80 13.37 3.99 10.77
CA MET A 80 13.07 5.35 10.32
C MET A 80 14.33 6.00 9.73
N GLU A 81 14.47 5.87 8.41
CA GLU A 81 15.16 6.80 7.54
C GLU A 81 14.54 6.57 6.17
N PHE A 82 13.45 7.29 5.87
CA PHE A 82 12.77 7.26 4.57
C PHE A 82 13.71 7.82 3.51
N GLN A 83 14.67 7.01 3.06
CA GLN A 83 15.35 7.24 1.79
C GLN A 83 14.32 7.01 0.69
N PRO A 84 14.16 7.95 -0.25
CA PRO A 84 13.09 7.90 -1.23
C PRO A 84 13.38 6.81 -2.26
N ALA A 85 12.91 5.58 -2.00
CA ALA A 85 12.88 4.50 -2.98
C ALA A 85 11.66 4.62 -3.92
N PHE A 86 11.07 5.81 -4.05
CA PHE A 86 9.98 6.08 -4.97
C PHE A 86 10.22 7.42 -5.66
N HIS A 87 10.27 7.37 -6.99
CA HIS A 87 10.28 8.55 -7.83
C HIS A 87 8.94 9.28 -7.64
N SER A 88 8.94 10.34 -6.83
CA SER A 88 7.84 11.31 -6.81
C SER A 88 7.93 12.18 -8.05
N GLN A 89 6.92 12.11 -8.92
CA GLN A 89 6.72 13.10 -9.98
C GLN A 89 5.52 13.97 -9.61
N LYS A 90 5.79 15.28 -9.45
CA LYS A 90 4.76 16.30 -9.23
C LYS A 90 3.93 16.42 -10.51
N VAL A 91 2.60 16.29 -10.40
CA VAL A 91 1.71 16.63 -11.51
C VAL A 91 1.66 18.16 -11.59
N SER A 92 1.88 18.69 -12.79
CA SER A 92 1.84 20.13 -13.08
C SER A 92 0.48 20.75 -12.83
#